data_AF-A0A7Y7D696-F1
#
_entry.id   AF-A0A7Y7D696-F1
#
_cell.length_a   1.000
_cell.length_b   1.000
_cell.length_c   1.000
_cell.angle_alpha   90.00
_cell.angle_beta   90.00
_cell.angle_gamma   90.00
#
_symmetry.space_group_name_H-M   'P 1'
#
loop_
_entity.id
_entity.type
_entity.pdbx_description
1 polymer ?
#
loop_
_entity_poly.entity_id
_entity_poly.type
_entity_poly.pdbx_seq_one_letter_code
_entity_poly.pdbx_strand_id
1 'polypeptide(L)'
;MNEEFSNLEELRNFLKFYKNLWTILAGVSVFFPLSNLLMEVIPLSRWDSGGWIYLPARLVTVIVTVACLFAILLTFVQRKQYAAQKSRRLVQKWAILSFGSGVIALCIYIAVYYAVSEGFYWNVFEWGSDDPKRIIGDIMLLLTYSAFFVLVTRAFMLLGLLEYQGKHRKTV
;
A
#
# COMPACT_ATOMS: atom_id res chain seq x y z
N MET A 1 -14.96 -7.82 -32.04
CA MET A 1 -13.86 -8.76 -32.31
C MET A 1 -12.48 -8.17 -32.00
N ASN A 2 -12.15 -6.94 -32.41
CA ASN A 2 -10.82 -6.34 -32.12
C ASN A 2 -10.53 -6.05 -30.62
N GLU A 3 -11.53 -5.75 -29.80
CA GLU A 3 -11.32 -5.50 -28.36
C GLU A 3 -10.98 -6.78 -27.57
N GLU A 4 -11.55 -7.92 -27.95
CA GLU A 4 -11.33 -9.19 -27.26
C GLU A 4 -9.88 -9.68 -27.43
N PHE A 5 -9.35 -9.56 -28.65
CA PHE A 5 -7.93 -9.83 -28.92
C PHE A 5 -6.99 -8.86 -28.20
N SER A 6 -7.36 -7.58 -28.10
CA SER A 6 -6.61 -6.58 -27.32
C SER A 6 -6.58 -6.91 -25.83
N ASN A 7 -7.71 -7.32 -25.25
CA ASN A 7 -7.82 -7.68 -23.83
C ASN A 7 -7.02 -8.95 -23.49
N LEU A 8 -7.08 -9.97 -24.36
CA LEU A 8 -6.29 -11.20 -24.18
C LEU A 8 -4.80 -10.93 -24.28
N GLU A 9 -4.37 -10.05 -25.18
CA GLU A 9 -2.98 -9.66 -25.30
C GLU A 9 -2.50 -8.85 -24.10
N GLU A 10 -3.33 -7.95 -23.57
CA GLU A 10 -3.04 -7.17 -22.37
C GLU A 10 -2.96 -8.05 -21.11
N LEU A 11 -3.86 -9.03 -20.98
CA LEU A 11 -3.79 -10.05 -19.93
C LEU A 11 -2.54 -10.92 -20.06
N ARG A 12 -2.18 -11.36 -21.27
CA ARG A 12 -0.96 -12.13 -21.52
C ARG A 12 0.29 -11.33 -21.14
N ASN A 13 0.30 -10.03 -21.44
CA ASN A 13 1.40 -9.13 -21.08
C ASN A 13 1.46 -8.90 -19.56
N PHE A 14 0.32 -8.81 -18.88
CA PHE A 14 0.25 -8.79 -17.42
C PHE A 14 0.81 -10.07 -16.80
N LEU A 15 0.42 -11.25 -17.30
CA LEU A 15 0.91 -12.54 -16.81
C LEU A 15 2.41 -12.72 -17.05
N LYS A 16 2.95 -12.26 -18.19
CA LYS A 16 4.39 -12.24 -18.44
C LYS A 16 5.12 -11.33 -17.47
N PHE A 17 4.55 -10.16 -17.18
CA PHE A 17 5.05 -9.24 -16.18
C PHE A 17 5.02 -9.83 -14.75
N TYR A 18 4.01 -10.64 -14.44
CA TYR A 18 3.83 -11.30 -13.14
C TYR A 18 4.83 -12.43 -12.84
N LYS A 19 5.54 -12.95 -13.84
CA LYS A 19 6.59 -13.98 -13.64
C LYS A 19 7.88 -13.44 -13.01
N ASN A 20 7.95 -12.15 -12.74
CA ASN A 20 9.09 -11.52 -12.10
C ASN A 20 8.97 -11.61 -10.57
N LEU A 21 10.07 -11.93 -9.88
CA LEU A 21 10.17 -11.99 -8.42
C LEU A 21 9.55 -10.77 -7.73
N TRP A 22 9.85 -9.56 -8.21
CA TRP A 22 9.34 -8.33 -7.60
C TRP A 22 7.83 -8.14 -7.81
N THR A 23 7.31 -8.60 -8.94
CA THR A 23 5.86 -8.57 -9.20
C THR A 23 5.13 -9.64 -8.40
N ILE A 24 5.77 -10.80 -8.17
CA ILE A 24 5.27 -11.81 -7.23
C ILE A 24 5.23 -11.22 -5.82
N LEU A 25 6.29 -10.54 -5.38
CA LEU A 25 6.30 -9.84 -4.10
C LEU A 25 5.19 -8.79 -4.01
N ALA A 26 4.94 -8.02 -5.07
CA ALA A 26 3.83 -7.06 -5.10
C ALA A 26 2.46 -7.74 -5.01
N GLY A 27 2.28 -8.89 -5.68
CA GLY A 27 1.05 -9.67 -5.56
C GLY A 27 0.85 -10.24 -4.16
N VAL A 28 1.92 -10.78 -3.57
CA VAL A 28 1.92 -11.28 -2.20
C VAL A 28 1.70 -10.15 -1.18
N SER A 29 2.18 -8.93 -1.46
CA SER A 29 2.02 -7.80 -0.52
C SER A 29 0.58 -7.33 -0.35
N VAL A 30 -0.32 -7.67 -1.27
CA VAL A 30 -1.77 -7.44 -1.12
C VAL A 30 -2.35 -8.23 0.06
N PHE A 31 -1.72 -9.35 0.40
CA PHE A 31 -2.09 -10.16 1.56
C PHE A 31 -1.43 -9.67 2.84
N PHE A 32 -0.44 -8.78 2.79
CA PHE A 32 0.22 -8.30 4.02
C PHE A 32 -0.73 -7.63 5.02
N PRO A 33 -1.74 -6.82 4.62
CA PRO A 33 -2.75 -6.32 5.56
C PRO A 33 -3.53 -7.44 6.27
N LEU A 34 -3.77 -8.57 5.56
CA LEU A 34 -4.45 -9.74 6.10
C LEU A 34 -3.52 -10.55 7.01
N SER A 35 -2.27 -10.76 6.59
CA SER A 35 -1.25 -11.39 7.43
C SER A 35 -1.03 -10.59 8.72
N ASN A 36 -1.07 -9.27 8.63
CA ASN A 36 -0.96 -8.40 9.80
C ASN A 36 -2.13 -8.56 10.77
N LEU A 37 -3.35 -8.76 10.28
CA LEU A 37 -4.51 -9.07 11.11
C LEU A 37 -4.37 -10.39 11.87
N LEU A 38 -3.63 -11.37 11.32
CA LEU A 38 -3.43 -12.68 11.93
C LEU A 38 -2.22 -12.73 12.87
N MET A 39 -1.16 -12.00 12.54
CA MET A 39 0.11 -12.02 13.25
C MET A 39 0.27 -10.86 14.25
N GLU A 40 -0.60 -9.84 14.14
CA GLU A 40 -0.61 -8.64 14.99
C GLU A 40 0.74 -7.89 15.07
N VAL A 41 1.53 -7.94 13.99
CA VAL A 41 2.87 -7.34 13.93
C VAL A 41 2.81 -5.81 14.01
N ILE A 42 1.91 -5.22 13.23
CA ILE A 42 1.57 -3.79 13.29
C ILE A 42 0.27 -3.70 14.07
N PRO A 43 0.26 -2.92 15.16
CA PRO A 43 -0.83 -2.98 16.11
C PRO A 43 -2.12 -2.46 15.45
N LEU A 44 -3.14 -3.31 15.42
CA LEU A 44 -4.49 -3.08 14.88
C LEU A 44 -5.59 -3.38 15.90
N SER A 45 -5.26 -4.11 16.97
CA SER A 45 -6.20 -4.61 17.97
C SER A 45 -6.39 -3.62 19.12
N ARG A 46 -7.57 -3.74 19.75
CA ARG A 46 -8.21 -2.74 20.61
C ARG A 46 -7.38 -2.38 21.84
N TRP A 47 -7.36 -1.09 22.13
CA TRP A 47 -7.44 -0.63 23.52
C TRP A 47 -8.90 -0.35 23.85
N ASP A 48 -9.34 -0.71 25.05
CA ASP A 48 -10.71 -0.46 25.56
C ASP A 48 -11.10 1.03 25.58
N SER A 49 -10.15 1.94 25.29
CA SER A 49 -10.35 3.39 25.36
C SER A 49 -9.55 4.22 24.35
N GLY A 50 -8.84 3.62 23.37
CA GLY A 50 -7.75 4.30 22.66
C GLY A 50 -7.98 4.65 21.18
N GLY A 51 -8.10 3.66 20.30
CA GLY A 51 -8.17 3.86 18.85
C GLY A 51 -8.87 2.72 18.12
N TRP A 52 -9.38 2.98 16.92
CA TRP A 52 -10.23 2.09 16.12
C TRP A 52 -11.61 1.83 16.75
N ILE A 53 -12.22 2.88 17.32
CA ILE A 53 -13.55 2.84 17.94
C ILE A 53 -14.64 2.65 16.88
N TYR A 54 -14.53 3.39 15.77
CA TYR A 54 -15.54 3.41 14.71
C TYR A 54 -15.19 2.50 13.53
N LEU A 55 -13.89 2.23 13.34
CA LEU A 55 -13.38 1.42 12.23
C LEU A 55 -12.78 0.12 12.76
N PRO A 56 -13.51 -1.01 12.75
CA PRO A 56 -12.97 -2.27 13.24
C PRO A 56 -11.80 -2.74 12.36
N ALA A 57 -10.80 -3.38 12.96
CA ALA A 57 -9.59 -3.86 12.28
C ALA A 57 -9.88 -4.66 11.00
N ARG A 58 -10.94 -5.47 10.98
CA ARG A 58 -11.37 -6.22 9.78
C ARG A 58 -11.73 -5.31 8.61
N LEU A 59 -12.45 -4.22 8.87
CA LEU A 59 -12.85 -3.26 7.85
C LEU A 59 -11.63 -2.50 7.32
N VAL A 60 -10.72 -2.11 8.21
CA VAL A 60 -9.44 -1.47 7.88
C VAL A 60 -8.63 -2.37 6.95
N THR A 61 -8.47 -3.65 7.29
CA THR A 61 -7.77 -4.63 6.46
C THR A 61 -8.38 -4.74 5.07
N VAL A 62 -9.72 -4.83 4.95
CA VAL A 62 -10.40 -4.89 3.65
C VAL A 62 -10.12 -3.64 2.81
N ILE A 63 -10.26 -2.45 3.41
CA ILE A 63 -10.01 -1.18 2.72
C ILE A 63 -8.57 -1.13 2.19
N VAL A 64 -7.60 -1.50 3.02
CA VAL A 64 -6.18 -1.45 2.68
C VAL A 64 -5.84 -2.47 1.58
N THR A 65 -6.38 -3.69 1.68
CA THR A 65 -6.21 -4.71 0.64
C THR A 65 -6.76 -4.25 -0.71
N VAL A 66 -7.95 -3.63 -0.72
CA VAL A 66 -8.52 -3.05 -1.95
C VAL A 66 -7.63 -1.92 -2.48
N ALA A 67 -7.13 -1.04 -1.61
CA ALA A 67 -6.21 0.03 -2.00
C ALA A 67 -4.91 -0.53 -2.63
N CYS A 68 -4.35 -1.61 -2.08
CA CYS A 68 -3.19 -2.30 -2.65
C CYS A 68 -3.47 -2.88 -4.05
N LEU A 69 -4.64 -3.49 -4.25
CA LEU A 69 -5.06 -3.99 -5.57
C LEU A 69 -5.14 -2.85 -6.60
N PHE A 70 -5.77 -1.73 -6.22
CA PHE A 70 -5.80 -0.54 -7.07
C PHE A 70 -4.40 -0.01 -7.37
N ALA A 71 -3.50 0.00 -6.38
CA ALA A 71 -2.12 0.43 -6.57
C ALA A 71 -1.38 -0.44 -7.61
N ILE A 72 -1.59 -1.76 -7.60
CA ILE A 72 -1.04 -2.68 -8.60
C ILE A 72 -1.57 -2.34 -9.99
N LEU A 73 -2.89 -2.23 -10.13
CA LEU A 73 -3.53 -1.95 -11.43
C LEU A 73 -3.08 -0.60 -11.99
N LEU A 74 -3.12 0.46 -11.19
CA LEU A 74 -2.72 1.80 -11.61
C LEU A 74 -1.24 1.83 -12.03
N THR A 75 -0.37 1.17 -11.27
CA THR A 75 1.07 1.10 -11.62
C THR A 75 1.29 0.31 -12.91
N PHE A 76 0.51 -0.76 -13.14
CA PHE A 76 0.59 -1.53 -14.38
C PHE A 76 0.05 -0.77 -15.60
N VAL A 77 -1.03 0.02 -15.46
CA VAL A 77 -1.55 0.86 -16.55
C VAL A 77 -0.52 1.92 -16.94
N GLN A 78 0.14 2.53 -15.96
CA GLN A 78 1.19 3.53 -16.18
C GLN A 78 2.50 2.96 -16.75
N ARG A 79 2.62 1.62 -16.94
CA ARG A 79 3.84 0.96 -17.44
C ARG A 79 4.38 1.56 -18.74
N LYS A 80 3.49 1.99 -19.65
CA LYS A 80 3.87 2.58 -20.94
C LYS A 80 4.53 3.95 -20.78
N GLN A 81 4.05 4.76 -19.84
CA GLN A 81 4.64 6.07 -19.52
C GLN A 81 6.05 5.90 -18.91
N TYR A 82 6.20 4.92 -18.01
CA TYR A 82 7.51 4.58 -17.43
C TYR A 82 8.47 3.94 -18.44
N ALA A 83 7.97 3.23 -19.45
CA ALA A 83 8.78 2.69 -20.54
C ALA A 83 9.25 3.78 -21.53
N ALA A 84 8.41 4.80 -21.76
CA ALA A 84 8.77 5.97 -22.57
C ALA A 84 9.85 6.82 -21.90
N GLN A 85 9.89 6.86 -20.57
CA GLN A 85 11.02 7.41 -19.81
C GLN A 85 12.26 6.52 -19.95
N LYS A 86 13.12 6.81 -20.93
CA LYS A 86 14.42 6.12 -21.19
C LYS A 86 15.39 6.04 -19.99
N SER A 87 15.07 6.67 -18.86
CA SER A 87 15.91 6.71 -17.66
C SER A 87 15.47 5.67 -16.64
N ARG A 88 16.11 4.49 -16.70
CA ARG A 88 16.03 3.44 -15.67
C ARG A 88 16.30 4.01 -14.26
N ARG A 89 17.20 4.99 -14.17
CA ARG A 89 17.55 5.67 -12.91
C ARG A 89 16.38 6.44 -12.30
N LEU A 90 15.50 7.04 -13.12
CA LEU A 90 14.33 7.75 -12.60
C LEU A 90 13.35 6.77 -11.96
N VAL A 91 12.95 5.70 -12.67
CA VAL A 91 12.03 4.69 -12.13
C VAL A 91 12.60 4.04 -10.85
N GLN A 92 13.91 3.84 -10.77
CA GLN A 92 14.58 3.37 -9.54
C GLN A 92 14.47 4.38 -8.40
N LYS A 93 14.69 5.68 -8.66
CA LYS A 93 14.47 6.73 -7.65
C LYS A 93 13.02 6.74 -7.17
N TRP A 94 12.04 6.60 -8.05
CA TRP A 94 10.63 6.52 -7.68
C TRP A 94 10.31 5.30 -6.80
N ALA A 95 10.93 4.16 -7.09
CA ALA A 95 10.78 2.95 -6.26
C ALA A 95 11.36 3.17 -4.85
N ILE A 96 12.56 3.74 -4.75
CA ILE A 96 13.22 4.04 -3.47
C ILE A 96 12.41 5.09 -2.69
N LEU A 97 11.95 6.16 -3.35
CA LEU A 97 11.11 7.17 -2.72
C LEU A 97 9.78 6.59 -2.24
N SER A 98 9.15 5.70 -3.02
CA SER A 98 7.92 5.03 -2.61
C SER A 98 8.17 4.14 -1.39
N PHE A 99 9.24 3.36 -1.39
CA PHE A 99 9.58 2.51 -0.24
C PHE A 99 9.90 3.36 1.01
N GLY A 100 10.75 4.37 0.87
CA GLY A 100 11.14 5.27 1.96
C GLY A 100 9.95 6.05 2.53
N SER A 101 9.08 6.57 1.67
CA SER A 101 7.84 7.21 2.12
C SER A 101 6.87 6.23 2.78
N GLY A 102 6.84 4.96 2.33
CA GLY A 102 6.11 3.90 3.02
C GLY A 102 6.62 3.70 4.46
N VAL A 103 7.93 3.55 4.64
CA VAL A 103 8.54 3.41 5.98
C VAL A 103 8.23 4.64 6.86
N ILE A 104 8.33 5.85 6.30
CA ILE A 104 7.96 7.07 7.02
C ILE A 104 6.47 7.05 7.42
N ALA A 105 5.58 6.63 6.53
CA ALA A 105 4.15 6.50 6.84
C ALA A 105 3.90 5.47 7.96
N LEU A 106 4.68 4.39 8.03
CA LEU A 106 4.62 3.44 9.15
C LEU A 106 5.11 4.07 10.46
N CYS A 107 6.20 4.82 10.44
CA CYS A 107 6.67 5.54 11.63
C CYS A 107 5.63 6.56 12.13
N ILE A 108 4.99 7.29 11.20
CA ILE A 108 3.89 8.22 11.52
C ILE A 108 2.70 7.44 12.08
N TYR A 109 2.32 6.32 11.47
CA TYR A 109 1.25 5.46 11.97
C TYR A 109 1.52 5.05 13.42
N ILE A 110 2.71 4.55 13.73
CA ILE A 110 3.09 4.14 15.08
C ILE A 110 3.05 5.33 16.04
N ALA A 111 3.61 6.48 15.65
CA ALA A 111 3.59 7.69 16.48
C ALA A 111 2.17 8.17 16.79
N VAL A 112 1.29 8.20 15.78
CA VAL A 112 -0.13 8.57 15.95
C VAL A 112 -0.84 7.50 16.79
N TYR A 113 -0.57 6.23 16.55
CA TYR A 113 -1.18 5.11 17.26
C TYR A 113 -0.90 5.18 18.78
N TYR A 114 0.35 5.46 19.17
CA TYR A 114 0.71 5.64 20.59
C TYR A 114 0.22 6.97 21.15
N ALA A 115 0.27 8.06 20.39
CA ALA A 115 -0.29 9.33 20.83
C ALA A 115 -1.79 9.15 21.17
N VAL A 116 -2.55 8.57 20.25
CA VAL A 116 -3.99 8.32 20.40
C VAL A 116 -4.31 7.41 21.60
N SER A 117 -3.40 6.50 21.97
CA SER A 117 -3.64 5.52 23.04
C SER A 117 -3.28 5.96 24.44
N GLU A 118 -2.21 6.73 24.61
CA GLU A 118 -1.72 7.16 25.94
C GLU A 118 -2.43 8.43 26.43
N GLY A 119 -3.75 8.48 26.26
CA GLY A 119 -4.56 9.54 26.83
C GLY A 119 -4.36 10.92 26.19
N PHE A 120 -3.71 11.04 25.03
CA PHE A 120 -3.56 12.34 24.34
C PHE A 120 -4.90 13.00 24.05
N TYR A 121 -5.90 12.22 23.63
CA TYR A 121 -7.25 12.74 23.42
C TYR A 121 -7.89 13.31 24.69
N TRP A 122 -7.65 12.65 25.82
CA TRP A 122 -8.14 13.11 27.11
C TRP A 122 -7.34 14.32 27.62
N ASN A 123 -6.01 14.26 27.56
CA ASN A 123 -5.11 15.26 28.14
C ASN A 123 -4.98 16.55 27.31
N VAL A 124 -5.15 16.47 25.98
CA VAL A 124 -4.95 17.63 25.08
C VAL A 124 -6.27 18.18 24.57
N PHE A 125 -7.26 17.31 24.33
CA PHE A 125 -8.52 17.70 23.72
C PHE A 125 -9.74 17.52 24.62
N GLU A 126 -9.57 16.96 25.82
CA GLU A 126 -10.65 16.63 26.77
C GLU A 126 -11.75 15.76 26.14
N TRP A 127 -11.41 14.98 25.12
CA TRP A 127 -12.37 14.11 24.45
C TRP A 127 -12.59 12.85 25.29
N GLY A 128 -13.84 12.68 25.75
CA GLY A 128 -14.31 11.49 26.44
C GLY A 128 -14.35 10.27 25.53
N SER A 129 -14.57 9.10 26.12
CA SER A 129 -14.59 7.83 25.39
C SER A 129 -15.58 7.82 24.22
N ASP A 130 -16.71 8.51 24.37
CA ASP A 130 -17.85 8.49 23.45
C ASP A 130 -17.85 9.69 22.47
N ASP A 131 -16.78 10.51 22.46
CA ASP A 131 -16.76 11.68 21.61
C ASP A 131 -16.66 11.30 20.12
N PRO A 132 -17.61 11.75 19.27
CA PRO A 132 -17.61 11.43 17.84
C PRO A 132 -16.41 12.03 17.10
N LYS A 133 -15.76 13.04 17.68
CA LYS A 133 -14.56 13.68 17.11
C LYS A 133 -13.35 12.73 17.06
N ARG A 134 -13.35 11.65 17.86
CA ARG A 134 -12.30 10.61 17.83
C ARG A 134 -12.22 9.88 16.48
N ILE A 135 -13.28 9.95 15.66
CA ILE A 135 -13.26 9.42 14.28
C ILE A 135 -12.14 10.04 13.42
N ILE A 136 -11.71 11.27 13.73
CA ILE A 136 -10.60 11.93 13.04
C ILE A 136 -9.30 11.14 13.25
N GLY A 137 -9.09 10.59 14.45
CA GLY A 137 -7.96 9.71 14.76
C GLY A 137 -8.00 8.42 13.96
N ASP A 138 -9.16 7.75 13.97
CA ASP A 138 -9.38 6.52 13.19
C ASP A 138 -9.14 6.75 11.69
N ILE A 139 -9.56 7.90 11.14
CA ILE A 139 -9.32 8.26 9.74
C ILE A 139 -7.82 8.51 9.50
N MET A 140 -7.12 9.23 10.38
CA MET A 140 -5.67 9.47 10.24
C MET A 140 -4.86 8.18 10.34
N LEU A 141 -5.24 7.29 11.26
CA LEU A 141 -4.67 5.94 11.37
C LEU A 141 -4.93 5.14 10.09
N LEU A 142 -6.16 5.17 9.56
CA LEU A 142 -6.49 4.50 8.29
C LEU A 142 -5.67 5.02 7.12
N LEU A 143 -5.52 6.34 7.00
CA LEU A 143 -4.76 6.94 5.90
C LEU A 143 -3.28 6.59 5.97
N THR A 144 -2.66 6.69 7.15
CA THR A 144 -1.23 6.38 7.34
C THR A 144 -0.94 4.88 7.20
N TYR A 145 -1.80 4.03 7.76
CA TYR A 145 -1.74 2.59 7.61
C TYR A 145 -1.91 2.17 6.14
N SER A 146 -2.92 2.71 5.45
CA SER A 146 -3.13 2.44 4.02
C SER A 146 -1.96 2.92 3.16
N ALA A 147 -1.45 4.12 3.44
CA ALA A 147 -0.32 4.70 2.73
C ALA A 147 0.91 3.79 2.81
N PHE A 148 1.23 3.25 3.99
CA PHE A 148 2.35 2.31 4.14
C PHE A 148 2.23 1.12 3.19
N PHE A 149 1.12 0.37 3.24
CA PHE A 149 0.96 -0.83 2.41
C PHE A 149 0.88 -0.53 0.92
N VAL A 150 0.20 0.55 0.54
CA VAL A 150 0.10 1.00 -0.85
C VAL A 150 1.47 1.40 -1.41
N LEU A 151 2.25 2.16 -0.64
CA LEU A 151 3.57 2.64 -1.06
C LEU A 151 4.59 1.50 -1.16
N VAL A 152 4.56 0.53 -0.24
CA VAL A 152 5.39 -0.69 -0.31
C VAL A 152 5.00 -1.53 -1.52
N THR A 153 3.70 -1.78 -1.72
CA THR A 153 3.20 -2.54 -2.88
C THR A 153 3.60 -1.86 -4.20
N ARG A 154 3.49 -0.52 -4.26
CA ARG A 154 3.93 0.28 -5.40
C ARG A 154 5.43 0.19 -5.63
N ALA A 155 6.24 0.21 -4.58
CA ALA A 155 7.70 0.08 -4.70
C ALA A 155 8.07 -1.28 -5.34
N PHE A 156 7.46 -2.37 -4.91
CA PHE A 156 7.66 -3.69 -5.52
C PHE A 156 7.21 -3.74 -6.97
N MET A 157 6.07 -3.13 -7.31
CA MET A 157 5.62 -3.02 -8.70
C MET A 157 6.60 -2.25 -9.59
N LEU A 158 7.16 -1.13 -9.10
CA LEU A 158 8.13 -0.34 -9.84
C LEU A 158 9.46 -1.10 -10.05
N LEU A 159 9.91 -1.85 -9.05
CA LEU A 159 11.06 -2.75 -9.18
C LEU A 159 10.78 -3.88 -10.19
N GLY A 160 9.58 -4.45 -10.16
CA GLY A 160 9.12 -5.42 -11.16
C GLY A 160 9.17 -4.86 -12.57
N LEU A 161 8.75 -3.61 -12.74
CA LEU A 161 8.78 -2.91 -14.03
C LEU A 161 10.20 -2.69 -14.54
N LEU A 162 11.12 -2.29 -13.66
CA LEU A 162 12.53 -2.12 -13.99
C LEU A 162 13.18 -3.41 -14.51
N GLU A 163 12.91 -4.55 -13.87
CA GLU A 163 13.46 -5.83 -14.31
C GLU A 163 12.77 -6.36 -15.57
N TYR A 164 11.45 -6.17 -15.72
CA TYR A 164 10.74 -6.52 -16.95
C TYR A 164 11.30 -5.78 -18.18
N GLN A 165 11.51 -4.47 -18.05
CA GLN A 165 12.13 -3.65 -19.09
C GLN A 165 13.60 -4.04 -19.36
N GLY A 166 14.35 -4.39 -18.30
CA GLY A 166 15.74 -4.84 -18.41
C GLY A 166 15.89 -6.15 -19.20
N LYS A 167 14.99 -7.12 -19.03
CA LYS A 167 15.00 -8.38 -19.80
C LYS A 167 14.61 -8.18 -21.26
N HIS A 168 13.64 -7.30 -21.53
CA HIS A 168 13.18 -7.01 -22.90
C HIS A 168 14.22 -6.27 -23.76
N ARG A 169 15.17 -5.57 -23.15
CA ARG A 169 16.24 -4.85 -23.86
C ARG A 169 17.49 -5.70 -24.14
N LYS A 170 17.67 -6.83 -23.46
CA LYS A 170 18.79 -7.78 -23.71
C LYS A 170 18.48 -8.80 -24.81
N THR A 171 17.23 -8.83 -25.27
CA THR A 171 16.70 -9.75 -26.29
C THR A 171 16.50 -9.09 -27.65
N VAL A 172 16.89 -7.81 -27.78
CA VAL A 172 16.98 -7.01 -29.00
C VAL A 172 18.42 -6.58 -29.15
#